data_AF-A0AAD3TY62-F1
#
_entry.id   AF-A0AAD3TY62-F1
#
_cell.length_a   1.000
_cell.length_b   1.000
_cell.length_c   1.000
_cell.angle_alpha   90.00
_cell.angle_beta   90.00
_cell.angle_gamma   90.00
#
_symmetry.space_group_name_H-M   'P 1'
#
loop_
_entity.id
_entity.type
_entity.pdbx_description
1 polymer ?
#
loop_
_entity_poly.entity_id
_entity_poly.type
_entity_poly.pdbx_seq_one_letter_code
_entity_poly.pdbx_strand_id
1 'polypeptide(L)'
;MTRRPLPPCRPGFTDHVYATVHGVDLPLRVWPAKGARGGAKVPWVLWIHGGGYTAGKWTAPTAWVTRAFGDRGYAIASVGYRQQPQAALPDMLADCLAAALWCRLNLPALVGADPDAWLVAGSSGGGTLACLVAHAPLFSVPSTPGVLPGISDSSDLSAFGSRSDPYHSSPNPNLNPSPSPSLSPSDPSTLPAPRVLVNVYGVSNNADDHHHNTYRTAPVEDYYVADEAELAEALADRDPRNAITQSPWAYELPPAVSLSECRAALGLPNFVPERKHFARNDLWSYVARYRLLYTTMFRRETFPDVHGAAGREYWRHVMRYSALHLLDRAEGYPPTFLWHGTGDRDVRVQQSWEFGDRLRARGVPVGEVYPEGLGHTFDFEIQTPEDKGWEWVEEMLDFVDAHIDGDMESD
;
A
#
# COMPACT_ATOMS: atom_id res chain seq x y z
N MET A 1 11.02 -20.98 19.77
CA MET A 1 9.85 -21.41 18.99
C MET A 1 10.36 -21.94 17.65
N THR A 2 10.08 -23.19 17.31
CA THR A 2 10.35 -23.72 15.96
C THR A 2 9.48 -22.95 14.97
N ARG A 3 10.09 -22.11 14.13
CA ARG A 3 9.36 -21.35 13.10
C ARG A 3 8.63 -22.32 12.18
N ARG A 4 7.34 -22.07 11.89
CA ARG A 4 6.62 -22.79 10.83
C ARG A 4 7.37 -22.57 9.51
N PRO A 5 7.55 -23.60 8.67
CA PRO A 5 8.13 -23.42 7.34
C PRO A 5 7.27 -22.44 6.54
N LEU A 6 7.91 -21.63 5.69
CA LEU A 6 7.19 -20.71 4.82
C LEU A 6 6.32 -21.51 3.84
N PRO A 7 5.03 -21.20 3.70
CA PRO A 7 4.22 -21.85 2.69
C PRO A 7 4.77 -21.49 1.29
N PRO A 8 4.77 -22.45 0.34
CA PRO A 8 5.19 -22.16 -1.02
C PRO A 8 4.23 -21.14 -1.67
N CYS A 9 4.74 -20.36 -2.61
CA CYS A 9 3.93 -19.45 -3.40
C CYS A 9 2.80 -20.24 -4.08
N ARG A 10 1.57 -19.72 -4.00
CA ARG A 10 0.43 -20.28 -4.72
C ARG A 10 0.75 -20.29 -6.24
N PRO A 11 0.64 -21.43 -6.94
CA PRO A 11 0.91 -21.50 -8.38
C PRO A 11 -0.20 -20.85 -9.23
N GLY A 12 0.02 -20.80 -10.54
CA GLY A 12 -0.96 -20.30 -11.51
C GLY A 12 -1.02 -18.79 -11.62
N PHE A 13 0.11 -18.11 -11.39
CA PHE A 13 0.23 -16.66 -11.56
C PHE A 13 0.94 -16.27 -12.86
N THR A 14 0.83 -14.99 -13.21
CA THR A 14 1.65 -14.32 -14.22
C THR A 14 2.25 -13.05 -13.65
N ASP A 15 3.50 -12.73 -14.04
CA ASP A 15 4.20 -11.51 -13.62
C ASP A 15 4.21 -10.50 -14.76
N HIS A 16 3.96 -9.24 -14.41
CA HIS A 16 3.87 -8.12 -15.37
C HIS A 16 4.64 -6.91 -14.84
N VAL A 17 5.06 -6.04 -15.75
CA VAL A 17 5.59 -4.71 -15.43
C VAL A 17 4.52 -3.70 -15.81
N TYR A 18 3.97 -2.98 -14.82
CA TYR A 18 2.90 -2.02 -15.06
C TYR A 18 3.42 -0.63 -15.45
N ALA A 19 4.66 -0.32 -15.07
CA ALA A 19 5.35 0.91 -15.43
C ALA A 19 6.87 0.75 -15.25
N THR A 20 7.64 1.59 -15.93
CA THR A 20 9.07 1.78 -15.66
C THR A 20 9.29 3.24 -15.28
N VAL A 21 9.80 3.50 -14.08
CA VAL A 21 9.97 4.84 -13.54
C VAL A 21 11.44 5.04 -13.16
N HIS A 22 12.09 6.05 -13.73
CA HIS A 22 13.53 6.29 -13.57
C HIS A 22 14.40 5.05 -13.87
N GLY A 23 13.99 4.20 -14.81
CA GLY A 23 14.68 2.97 -15.16
C GLY A 23 14.48 1.81 -14.17
N VAL A 24 13.59 1.97 -13.18
CA VAL A 24 13.16 0.91 -12.28
C VAL A 24 11.84 0.35 -12.78
N ASP A 25 11.83 -0.94 -13.10
CA ASP A 25 10.59 -1.65 -13.44
C ASP A 25 9.73 -1.85 -12.20
N LEU A 26 8.46 -1.48 -12.32
CA LEU A 26 7.46 -1.62 -11.29
C LEU A 26 6.60 -2.85 -11.58
N PRO A 27 6.74 -3.93 -10.79
CA PRO A 27 6.14 -5.21 -11.12
C PRO A 27 4.81 -5.44 -10.38
N LEU A 28 3.98 -6.30 -10.94
CA LEU A 28 2.83 -6.88 -10.24
C LEU A 28 2.65 -8.35 -10.61
N ARG A 29 2.04 -9.11 -9.70
CA ARG A 29 1.69 -10.52 -9.89
C ARG A 29 0.18 -10.66 -9.99
N VAL A 30 -0.29 -11.38 -11.00
CA VAL A 30 -1.72 -11.66 -11.20
C VAL A 30 -2.00 -13.14 -10.97
N TRP A 31 -2.93 -13.46 -10.06
CA TRP A 31 -3.58 -14.77 -10.00
C TRP A 31 -5.01 -14.65 -10.54
N PRO A 32 -5.44 -15.56 -11.42
CA PRO A 32 -6.84 -15.62 -11.86
C PRO A 32 -7.75 -16.11 -10.73
N ALA A 33 -9.03 -15.74 -10.83
CA ALA A 33 -10.09 -16.29 -9.98
C ALA A 33 -10.17 -17.82 -10.08
N LYS A 34 -10.46 -18.51 -8.97
CA LYS A 34 -10.81 -19.95 -9.04
C LYS A 34 -12.30 -20.09 -9.29
N GLY A 35 -12.64 -20.67 -10.45
CA GLY A 35 -14.03 -20.81 -10.86
C GLY A 35 -14.67 -19.48 -11.26
N ALA A 36 -15.74 -19.55 -12.06
CA ALA A 36 -16.53 -18.37 -12.38
C ALA A 36 -17.59 -18.17 -11.27
N ARG A 37 -17.80 -16.94 -10.80
CA ARG A 37 -18.93 -16.57 -9.90
C ARG A 37 -20.30 -16.65 -10.59
N GLY A 38 -20.48 -17.54 -11.56
CA GLY A 38 -21.69 -17.62 -12.40
C GLY A 38 -21.85 -16.50 -13.43
N GLY A 39 -21.06 -15.41 -13.35
CA GLY A 39 -21.01 -14.32 -14.33
C GLY A 39 -19.93 -14.49 -15.40
N ALA A 40 -20.06 -13.73 -16.50
CA ALA A 40 -19.07 -13.71 -17.60
C ALA A 40 -17.77 -12.97 -17.24
N LYS A 41 -17.78 -12.14 -16.19
CA LYS A 41 -16.64 -11.40 -15.66
C LYS A 41 -16.49 -11.62 -14.15
N VAL A 42 -15.27 -11.48 -13.62
CA VAL A 42 -14.96 -11.69 -12.19
C VAL A 42 -14.49 -10.39 -11.51
N PRO A 43 -14.82 -10.16 -10.23
CA PRO A 43 -14.25 -9.04 -9.50
C PRO A 43 -12.75 -9.25 -9.25
N TRP A 44 -12.04 -8.17 -8.92
CA TRP A 44 -10.61 -8.24 -8.62
C TRP A 44 -10.18 -7.40 -7.43
N VAL A 45 -9.12 -7.84 -6.77
CA VAL A 45 -8.49 -7.14 -5.65
C VAL A 45 -7.10 -6.66 -6.04
N LEU A 46 -6.83 -5.38 -5.80
CA LEU A 46 -5.47 -4.84 -5.73
C LEU A 46 -4.94 -5.04 -4.32
N TRP A 47 -3.98 -5.94 -4.14
CA TRP A 47 -3.30 -6.17 -2.88
C TRP A 47 -2.01 -5.35 -2.78
N ILE A 48 -1.92 -4.51 -1.74
CA ILE A 48 -0.75 -3.69 -1.43
C ILE A 48 -0.08 -4.25 -0.17
N HIS A 49 1.13 -4.78 -0.31
CA HIS A 49 1.83 -5.42 0.80
C HIS A 49 2.29 -4.41 1.87
N GLY A 50 2.37 -4.85 3.13
CA GLY A 50 3.06 -4.12 4.20
C GLY A 50 4.58 -4.27 4.14
N GLY A 51 5.28 -3.70 5.10
CA GLY A 51 6.76 -3.78 5.14
C GLY A 51 7.49 -2.60 5.74
N GLY A 52 6.80 -1.75 6.51
CA GLY A 52 7.39 -0.53 7.07
C GLY A 52 7.92 0.44 6.01
N TYR A 53 7.44 0.34 4.77
CA TYR A 53 7.86 1.12 3.59
C TYR A 53 9.32 0.91 3.14
N THR A 54 10.15 0.21 3.92
CA THR A 54 11.55 -0.12 3.62
C THR A 54 11.75 -1.58 3.21
N ALA A 55 10.74 -2.42 3.39
CA ALA A 55 10.78 -3.85 3.09
C ALA A 55 9.40 -4.33 2.59
N GLY A 56 9.23 -5.65 2.45
CA GLY A 56 8.01 -6.29 1.97
C GLY A 56 8.16 -6.89 0.57
N LYS A 57 7.16 -7.66 0.15
CA LYS A 57 7.18 -8.42 -1.09
C LYS A 57 5.81 -8.47 -1.75
N TRP A 58 5.79 -8.33 -3.07
CA TRP A 58 4.57 -8.44 -3.88
C TRP A 58 4.37 -9.86 -4.42
N THR A 59 5.43 -10.66 -4.51
CA THR A 59 5.36 -12.00 -5.12
C THR A 59 4.66 -13.05 -4.25
N ALA A 60 4.54 -12.80 -2.95
CA ALA A 60 3.94 -13.71 -1.98
C ALA A 60 3.14 -12.93 -0.92
N PRO A 61 1.89 -12.56 -1.23
CA PRO A 61 0.93 -12.07 -0.25
C PRO A 61 0.78 -13.07 0.91
N THR A 62 0.18 -12.61 2.01
CA THR A 62 -0.19 -13.51 3.11
C THR A 62 -1.13 -14.61 2.59
N ALA A 63 -1.01 -15.79 3.18
CA ALA A 63 -1.66 -16.98 2.67
C ALA A 63 -3.19 -16.83 2.61
N TRP A 64 -3.79 -16.16 3.62
CA TRP A 64 -5.21 -15.82 3.60
C TRP A 64 -5.60 -14.97 2.38
N VAL A 65 -4.80 -14.01 1.92
CA VAL A 65 -5.15 -13.17 0.75
C VAL A 65 -5.30 -14.03 -0.50
N THR A 66 -4.25 -14.79 -0.84
CA THR A 66 -4.30 -15.59 -2.08
C THR A 66 -5.31 -16.71 -2.01
N ARG A 67 -5.56 -17.28 -0.83
CA ARG A 67 -6.53 -18.35 -0.65
C ARG A 67 -7.96 -17.83 -0.60
N ALA A 68 -8.26 -16.92 0.32
CA ALA A 68 -9.60 -16.44 0.60
C ALA A 68 -10.23 -15.75 -0.63
N PHE A 69 -9.58 -14.72 -1.18
CA PHE A 69 -10.08 -14.06 -2.40
C PHE A 69 -10.11 -15.01 -3.60
N GLY A 70 -9.07 -15.85 -3.73
CA GLY A 70 -8.98 -16.80 -4.82
C GLY A 70 -10.12 -17.81 -4.83
N ASP A 71 -10.40 -18.41 -3.68
CA ASP A 71 -11.45 -19.41 -3.47
C ASP A 71 -12.86 -18.76 -3.54
N ARG A 72 -12.98 -17.46 -3.21
CA ARG A 72 -14.21 -16.67 -3.37
C ARG A 72 -14.43 -16.13 -4.79
N GLY A 73 -13.57 -16.50 -5.74
CA GLY A 73 -13.74 -16.17 -7.17
C GLY A 73 -13.27 -14.77 -7.57
N TYR A 74 -12.30 -14.19 -6.86
CA TYR A 74 -11.66 -12.93 -7.23
C TYR A 74 -10.35 -13.18 -7.97
N ALA A 75 -10.09 -12.38 -9.01
CA ALA A 75 -8.72 -12.21 -9.50
C ALA A 75 -7.92 -11.36 -8.52
N ILE A 76 -6.62 -11.63 -8.37
CA ILE A 76 -5.75 -10.97 -7.40
C ILE A 76 -4.59 -10.34 -8.15
N ALA A 77 -4.43 -9.03 -8.02
CA ALA A 77 -3.25 -8.31 -8.48
C ALA A 77 -2.45 -7.82 -7.27
N SER A 78 -1.28 -8.38 -7.04
CA SER A 78 -0.37 -7.98 -5.95
C SER A 78 0.71 -7.05 -6.48
N VAL A 79 0.74 -5.81 -5.99
CA VAL A 79 1.60 -4.73 -6.53
C VAL A 79 2.93 -4.62 -5.80
N GLY A 80 4.02 -4.56 -6.55
CA GLY A 80 5.32 -4.06 -6.09
C GLY A 80 5.42 -2.57 -6.36
N TYR A 81 5.83 -1.80 -5.34
CA TYR A 81 5.99 -0.34 -5.42
C TYR A 81 7.38 0.05 -4.90
N ARG A 82 7.92 1.19 -5.34
CA ARG A 82 9.26 1.63 -4.93
C ARG A 82 9.32 1.88 -3.43
N GLN A 83 10.35 1.35 -2.77
CA GLN A 83 10.50 1.42 -1.31
C GLN A 83 11.39 2.59 -0.89
N GLN A 84 11.27 2.99 0.38
CA GLN A 84 12.16 3.95 1.00
C GLN A 84 13.60 3.46 0.98
N PRO A 85 14.60 4.36 1.04
CA PRO A 85 14.44 5.81 1.10
C PRO A 85 14.50 6.50 -0.26
N GLN A 86 14.58 5.75 -1.36
CA GLN A 86 14.60 6.29 -2.72
C GLN A 86 13.21 6.81 -3.13
N ALA A 87 12.13 6.16 -2.66
CA ALA A 87 10.77 6.65 -2.81
C ALA A 87 10.20 7.15 -1.48
N ALA A 88 9.48 8.27 -1.51
CA ALA A 88 8.67 8.78 -0.40
C ALA A 88 7.21 8.29 -0.52
N LEU A 89 6.37 8.54 0.48
CA LEU A 89 4.96 8.13 0.45
C LEU A 89 4.21 8.64 -0.81
N PRO A 90 4.42 9.88 -1.30
CA PRO A 90 3.79 10.34 -2.54
C PRO A 90 4.18 9.51 -3.77
N ASP A 91 5.45 9.08 -3.86
CA ASP A 91 5.94 8.22 -4.94
C ASP A 91 5.31 6.83 -4.86
N MET A 92 5.21 6.27 -3.66
CA MET A 92 4.58 4.97 -3.41
C MET A 92 3.11 4.99 -3.78
N LEU A 93 2.39 6.07 -3.42
CA LEU A 93 1.01 6.27 -3.82
C LEU A 93 0.87 6.38 -5.34
N ALA A 94 1.76 7.12 -6.00
CA ALA A 94 1.79 7.22 -7.46
C ALA A 94 1.93 5.84 -8.12
N ASP A 95 2.86 5.02 -7.62
CA ASP A 95 3.09 3.66 -8.09
C ASP A 95 1.84 2.78 -7.92
N CYS A 96 1.18 2.84 -6.76
CA CYS A 96 -0.05 2.08 -6.50
C CYS A 96 -1.24 2.53 -7.36
N LEU A 97 -1.42 3.84 -7.58
CA LEU A 97 -2.46 4.36 -8.48
C LEU A 97 -2.20 3.95 -9.93
N ALA A 98 -0.95 3.97 -10.38
CA ALA A 98 -0.56 3.50 -11.70
C ALA A 98 -0.83 2.00 -11.87
N ALA A 99 -0.55 1.19 -10.84
CA ALA A 99 -0.86 -0.24 -10.84
C ALA A 99 -2.37 -0.50 -10.89
N ALA A 100 -3.17 0.26 -10.14
CA ALA A 100 -4.63 0.16 -10.18
C ALA A 100 -5.19 0.47 -11.57
N LEU A 101 -4.73 1.56 -12.21
CA LEU A 101 -5.10 1.92 -13.57
C LEU A 101 -4.66 0.84 -14.58
N TRP A 102 -3.43 0.33 -14.46
CA TRP A 102 -2.96 -0.76 -15.30
C TRP A 102 -3.85 -1.99 -15.15
N CYS A 103 -4.24 -2.36 -13.93
CA CYS A 103 -5.10 -3.51 -13.68
C CYS A 103 -6.48 -3.33 -14.33
N ARG A 104 -7.11 -2.17 -14.14
CA ARG A 104 -8.38 -1.80 -14.79
C ARG A 104 -8.32 -1.96 -16.31
N LEU A 105 -7.20 -1.58 -16.94
CA LEU A 105 -7.03 -1.63 -18.39
C LEU A 105 -6.66 -3.03 -18.94
N ASN A 106 -5.95 -3.86 -18.16
CA ASN A 106 -5.33 -5.09 -18.67
C ASN A 106 -5.96 -6.38 -18.12
N LEU A 107 -6.44 -6.40 -16.87
CA LEU A 107 -7.04 -7.60 -16.29
C LEU A 107 -8.29 -8.12 -17.02
N PRO A 108 -9.13 -7.29 -17.67
CA PRO A 108 -10.24 -7.82 -18.46
C PRO A 108 -9.78 -8.78 -19.56
N ALA A 109 -8.68 -8.47 -20.25
CA ALA A 109 -8.13 -9.32 -21.30
C ALA A 109 -7.29 -10.49 -20.75
N LEU A 110 -6.61 -10.30 -19.61
CA LEU A 110 -5.71 -11.30 -19.04
C LEU A 110 -6.46 -12.42 -18.29
N VAL A 111 -7.49 -12.05 -17.52
CA VAL A 111 -8.16 -12.96 -16.57
C VAL A 111 -9.68 -12.81 -16.54
N GLY A 112 -10.26 -12.06 -17.48
CA GLY A 112 -11.72 -11.84 -17.54
C GLY A 112 -12.25 -10.99 -16.39
N ALA A 113 -11.40 -10.12 -15.81
CA ALA A 113 -11.83 -9.26 -14.72
C ALA A 113 -12.83 -8.19 -15.18
N ASP A 114 -13.78 -7.84 -14.33
CA ASP A 114 -14.58 -6.63 -14.51
C ASP A 114 -13.76 -5.40 -14.10
N PRO A 115 -13.52 -4.43 -14.99
CA PRO A 115 -12.71 -3.25 -14.67
C PRO A 115 -13.32 -2.37 -13.57
N ASP A 116 -14.63 -2.47 -13.32
CA ASP A 116 -15.38 -1.64 -12.38
C ASP A 116 -15.73 -2.37 -11.07
N ALA A 117 -15.71 -3.72 -11.04
CA ALA A 117 -15.92 -4.51 -9.83
C ALA A 117 -14.60 -4.80 -9.11
N TRP A 118 -13.98 -3.74 -8.57
CA TRP A 118 -12.67 -3.83 -7.95
C TRP A 118 -12.64 -3.33 -6.51
N LEU A 119 -11.78 -3.94 -5.70
CA LEU A 119 -11.46 -3.48 -4.35
C LEU A 119 -9.95 -3.25 -4.18
N VAL A 120 -9.59 -2.45 -3.19
CA VAL A 120 -8.21 -2.30 -2.74
C VAL A 120 -8.07 -2.87 -1.33
N ALA A 121 -7.02 -3.65 -1.11
CA ALA A 121 -6.72 -4.25 0.17
C ALA A 121 -5.23 -4.10 0.49
N GLY A 122 -4.88 -3.90 1.76
CA GLY A 122 -3.49 -3.86 2.15
C GLY A 122 -3.28 -3.95 3.65
N SER A 123 -2.04 -4.22 4.05
CA SER A 123 -1.67 -4.35 5.46
C SER A 123 -0.54 -3.44 5.91
N SER A 124 -0.58 -2.94 7.15
CA SER A 124 0.43 -2.01 7.71
C SER A 124 0.64 -0.81 6.75
N GLY A 125 1.88 -0.56 6.31
CA GLY A 125 2.15 0.49 5.33
C GLY A 125 1.40 0.35 4.00
N GLY A 126 1.10 -0.89 3.59
CA GLY A 126 0.22 -1.16 2.45
C GLY A 126 -1.25 -0.85 2.73
N GLY A 127 -1.70 -1.00 3.98
CA GLY A 127 -3.03 -0.56 4.42
C GLY A 127 -3.16 0.96 4.38
N THR A 128 -2.11 1.69 4.78
CA THR A 128 -2.04 3.16 4.60
C THR A 128 -2.17 3.55 3.12
N LEU A 129 -1.42 2.89 2.23
CA LEU A 129 -1.48 3.13 0.79
C LEU A 129 -2.87 2.76 0.22
N ALA A 130 -3.47 1.65 0.68
CA ALA A 130 -4.83 1.27 0.28
C ALA A 130 -5.87 2.32 0.67
N CYS A 131 -5.77 2.89 1.88
CA CYS A 131 -6.64 3.99 2.30
C CYS A 131 -6.49 5.24 1.40
N LEU A 132 -5.27 5.52 0.92
CA LEU A 132 -5.03 6.63 -0.01
C LEU A 132 -5.48 6.30 -1.44
N VAL A 133 -5.28 5.07 -1.92
CA VAL A 133 -5.81 4.62 -3.22
C VAL A 133 -7.34 4.64 -3.25
N ALA A 134 -8.01 4.41 -2.12
CA ALA A 134 -9.46 4.58 -2.02
C ALA A 134 -9.93 6.04 -2.22
N HIS A 135 -9.03 7.01 -2.11
CA HIS A 135 -9.23 8.41 -2.50
C HIS A 135 -8.82 8.70 -3.97
N ALA A 136 -8.66 7.69 -4.82
CA ALA A 136 -8.20 7.84 -6.22
C ALA A 136 -8.80 9.02 -6.98
N PRO A 137 -10.12 9.33 -6.90
CA PRO A 137 -10.69 10.49 -7.60
C PRO A 137 -10.12 11.85 -7.20
N LEU A 138 -9.54 11.98 -5.99
CA LEU A 138 -8.87 13.21 -5.53
C LEU A 138 -7.47 13.39 -6.13
N PHE A 139 -6.91 12.33 -6.70
CA PHE A 139 -5.56 12.30 -7.23
C PHE A 139 -5.61 12.31 -8.75
N SER A 140 -4.90 13.25 -9.36
CA SER A 140 -4.59 13.21 -10.78
C SER A 140 -3.74 11.97 -11.04
N VAL A 141 -4.33 10.92 -11.60
CA VAL A 141 -3.56 9.75 -12.02
C VAL A 141 -2.69 10.20 -13.19
N PRO A 142 -1.36 10.19 -13.07
CA PRO A 142 -0.53 10.70 -14.13
C PRO A 142 -0.59 9.74 -15.32
N SER A 143 -0.93 10.27 -16.50
CA SER A 143 -0.85 9.53 -17.77
C SER A 143 0.58 9.18 -18.19
N THR A 144 1.57 9.66 -17.44
CA THR A 144 3.00 9.43 -17.67
C THR A 144 3.66 8.83 -16.42
N PRO A 145 4.33 7.67 -16.51
CA PRO A 145 5.11 7.10 -15.41
C PRO A 145 6.11 8.12 -14.82
N GLY A 146 6.11 8.31 -13.50
CA GLY A 146 7.06 9.17 -12.79
C GLY A 146 6.63 10.62 -12.54
N VAL A 147 5.40 11.01 -12.89
CA VAL A 147 4.81 12.27 -12.43
C VAL A 147 4.04 12.00 -11.13
N LEU A 148 4.13 12.87 -10.13
CA LEU A 148 3.38 12.71 -8.88
C LEU A 148 1.88 12.97 -9.13
N PRO A 149 0.98 12.26 -8.43
CA PRO A 149 -0.42 12.60 -8.45
C PRO A 149 -0.62 13.99 -7.83
N GLY A 150 -0.94 14.98 -8.67
CA GLY A 150 -1.43 16.26 -8.18
C GLY A 150 -2.78 16.05 -7.51
N ILE A 151 -3.05 16.68 -6.37
CA ILE A 151 -4.44 16.78 -5.89
C ILE A 151 -5.18 17.66 -6.89
N SER A 152 -6.32 17.19 -7.40
CA SER A 152 -7.15 17.86 -8.40
C SER A 152 -7.90 19.07 -7.84
N ASP A 153 -7.20 19.95 -7.12
CA ASP A 153 -7.69 21.27 -6.77
C ASP A 153 -6.55 22.29 -6.74
N SER A 154 -6.33 22.92 -7.90
CA SER A 154 -5.43 24.05 -8.09
C SER A 154 -6.04 25.37 -7.63
N SER A 155 -7.27 25.39 -7.10
CA SER A 155 -7.94 26.63 -6.72
C SER A 155 -7.42 27.28 -5.44
N ASP A 156 -6.44 26.69 -4.75
CA ASP A 156 -5.85 27.28 -3.53
C ASP A 156 -4.32 27.27 -3.47
N LEU A 157 -3.65 27.40 -4.63
CA LEU A 157 -2.23 27.78 -4.68
C LEU A 157 -1.99 29.28 -4.41
N SER A 158 -3.04 30.08 -4.21
CA SER A 158 -2.94 31.47 -3.76
C SER A 158 -2.83 31.61 -2.23
N ALA A 159 -3.24 30.60 -1.46
CA ALA A 159 -3.09 30.58 0.00
C ALA A 159 -1.74 29.99 0.48
N PHE A 160 -0.96 29.35 -0.39
CA PHE A 160 0.33 28.77 -0.03
C PHE A 160 1.40 29.19 -1.04
N GLY A 161 2.18 30.18 -0.61
CA GLY A 161 3.20 30.85 -1.41
C GLY A 161 4.10 29.90 -2.18
N SER A 162 4.30 30.24 -3.45
CA SER A 162 5.16 29.53 -4.38
C SER A 162 6.58 29.35 -3.83
N ARG A 163 7.03 28.10 -3.70
CA ARG A 163 8.45 27.77 -3.83
C ARG A 163 8.61 26.59 -4.77
N SER A 164 9.55 26.76 -5.70
CA SER A 164 10.05 25.77 -6.63
C SER A 164 10.65 24.59 -5.86
N ASP A 165 10.13 23.40 -6.12
CA ASP A 165 10.76 22.14 -5.74
C ASP A 165 12.12 22.01 -6.47
N PRO A 166 13.24 21.84 -5.76
CA PRO A 166 14.56 21.72 -6.38
C PRO A 166 14.77 20.46 -7.22
N TYR A 167 13.82 19.53 -7.24
CA TYR A 167 13.83 18.34 -8.12
C TYR A 167 12.93 18.48 -9.37
N HIS A 168 12.29 19.62 -9.56
CA HIS A 168 11.43 19.88 -10.70
C HIS A 168 11.95 21.03 -11.56
N SER A 169 12.19 20.72 -12.84
CA SER A 169 12.37 21.73 -13.88
C SER A 169 11.16 22.68 -13.83
N SER A 170 11.43 23.98 -13.76
CA SER A 170 10.43 25.05 -13.66
C SER A 170 9.24 24.84 -14.61
N PRO A 171 7.98 25.10 -14.18
CA PRO A 171 6.84 25.07 -15.08
C PRO A 171 7.01 26.14 -16.17
N ASN A 172 6.70 25.77 -17.42
CA ASN A 172 6.73 26.66 -18.57
C ASN A 172 5.69 27.79 -18.37
N PRO A 173 6.10 29.08 -18.29
CA PRO A 173 5.22 30.19 -17.93
C PRO A 173 4.19 30.58 -19.01
N ASN A 174 4.16 29.88 -20.16
CA ASN A 174 3.27 30.19 -21.29
C ASN A 174 2.04 29.28 -21.40
N LEU A 175 1.76 28.42 -20.41
CA LEU A 175 0.54 27.61 -20.38
C LEU A 175 -0.49 28.30 -19.48
N ASN A 176 -1.50 28.92 -20.09
CA ASN A 176 -2.71 29.34 -19.37
C ASN A 176 -3.34 28.11 -18.69
N PRO A 177 -3.91 28.26 -17.48
CA PRO A 177 -4.71 27.21 -16.88
C PRO A 177 -5.95 26.99 -17.74
N SER A 178 -5.96 25.89 -18.49
CA SER A 178 -7.17 25.41 -19.13
C SER A 178 -8.17 25.00 -18.04
N PRO A 179 -9.47 25.25 -18.21
CA PRO A 179 -10.48 24.75 -17.30
C PRO A 179 -10.34 23.24 -17.15
N SER A 180 -10.46 22.73 -15.92
CA SER A 180 -10.50 21.30 -15.64
C SER A 180 -11.55 20.65 -16.55
N PRO A 181 -11.18 19.66 -17.39
CA PRO A 181 -12.20 18.94 -18.14
C PRO A 181 -13.15 18.29 -17.15
N SER A 182 -14.45 18.44 -17.37
CA SER A 182 -15.44 17.63 -16.65
C SER A 182 -15.16 16.16 -17.01
N LEU A 183 -14.51 15.44 -16.11
CA LEU A 183 -14.18 14.03 -16.31
C LEU A 183 -15.46 13.21 -16.20
N SER A 184 -15.89 12.66 -17.33
CA SER A 184 -16.99 11.69 -17.36
C SER A 184 -16.49 10.35 -16.79
N PRO A 185 -17.27 9.65 -15.95
CA PRO A 185 -16.96 8.29 -15.48
C PRO A 185 -16.72 7.25 -16.59
N SER A 186 -17.04 7.59 -17.83
CA SER A 186 -16.88 6.75 -19.03
C SER A 186 -15.50 6.82 -19.70
N ASP A 187 -14.56 7.64 -19.20
CA ASP A 187 -13.20 7.71 -19.77
C ASP A 187 -12.33 6.58 -19.20
N PRO A 188 -11.85 5.63 -20.02
CA PRO A 188 -11.03 4.51 -19.56
C PRO A 188 -9.68 4.94 -18.97
N SER A 189 -9.24 6.19 -19.18
CA SER A 189 -8.03 6.76 -18.59
C SER A 189 -8.23 7.29 -17.16
N THR A 190 -9.48 7.29 -16.66
CA THR A 190 -9.79 7.66 -15.28
C THR A 190 -9.86 6.43 -14.39
N LEU A 191 -9.36 6.56 -13.16
CA LEU A 191 -9.46 5.55 -12.12
C LEU A 191 -10.61 5.94 -11.17
N PRO A 192 -11.79 5.31 -11.24
CA PRO A 192 -12.84 5.55 -10.26
C PRO A 192 -12.40 5.06 -8.89
N ALA A 193 -13.13 5.44 -7.84
CA ALA A 193 -12.90 4.84 -6.53
C ALA A 193 -13.11 3.31 -6.60
N PRO A 194 -12.35 2.51 -5.81
CA PRO A 194 -12.69 1.10 -5.62
C PRO A 194 -14.07 0.98 -4.98
N ARG A 195 -14.74 -0.16 -5.18
CA ARG A 195 -16.05 -0.42 -4.55
C ARG A 195 -15.93 -0.78 -3.08
N VAL A 196 -14.80 -1.34 -2.67
CA VAL A 196 -14.53 -1.71 -1.27
C VAL A 196 -13.06 -1.41 -0.91
N LEU A 197 -12.84 -0.99 0.33
CA LEU A 197 -11.52 -0.92 0.97
C LEU A 197 -11.43 -2.00 2.06
N VAL A 198 -10.34 -2.77 2.06
CA VAL A 198 -9.96 -3.62 3.21
C VAL A 198 -8.66 -3.10 3.80
N ASN A 199 -8.72 -2.50 4.98
CA ASN A 199 -7.55 -1.99 5.69
C ASN A 199 -7.19 -2.93 6.85
N VAL A 200 -6.04 -3.60 6.75
CA VAL A 200 -5.52 -4.49 7.78
C VAL A 200 -4.43 -3.73 8.56
N TYR A 201 -4.76 -3.24 9.76
CA TYR A 201 -3.88 -2.48 10.66
C TYR A 201 -3.04 -1.37 10.01
N GLY A 202 -3.54 -0.71 8.95
CA GLY A 202 -2.87 0.44 8.32
C GLY A 202 -3.19 1.77 8.98
N VAL A 203 -2.27 2.74 8.83
CA VAL A 203 -2.42 4.11 9.35
C VAL A 203 -3.44 4.85 8.49
N SER A 204 -4.49 5.39 9.11
CA SER A 204 -5.50 6.21 8.46
C SER A 204 -5.22 7.71 8.65
N ASN A 205 -4.58 8.06 9.76
CA ASN A 205 -4.22 9.40 10.16
C ASN A 205 -2.69 9.56 10.27
N ASN A 206 -2.05 9.96 9.16
CA ASN A 206 -0.62 10.25 9.14
C ASN A 206 -0.22 11.53 9.90
N ALA A 207 -1.18 12.34 10.38
CA ALA A 207 -0.87 13.52 11.17
C ALA A 207 -0.85 13.24 12.69
N ASP A 208 -1.16 12.01 13.11
CA ASP A 208 -1.12 11.58 14.51
C ASP A 208 0.35 11.40 14.98
N ASP A 209 0.75 12.22 15.94
CA ASP A 209 2.11 12.26 16.48
C ASP A 209 2.47 11.01 17.30
N HIS A 210 1.47 10.26 17.76
CA HIS A 210 1.66 9.05 18.55
C HIS A 210 2.19 7.86 17.73
N HIS A 211 2.08 7.91 16.40
CA HIS A 211 2.69 6.93 15.48
C HIS A 211 4.20 7.09 15.33
N HIS A 212 4.79 8.19 15.82
CA HIS A 212 6.24 8.40 15.76
C HIS A 212 7.05 7.55 16.76
N ASN A 213 6.41 6.67 17.53
CA ASN A 213 7.03 6.09 18.73
C ASN A 213 6.92 4.56 18.81
N THR A 214 7.26 3.87 17.72
CA THR A 214 7.29 2.40 17.69
C THR A 214 8.70 1.90 17.97
N TYR A 215 8.83 1.12 19.03
CA TYR A 215 10.10 0.54 19.46
C TYR A 215 10.21 -0.89 18.94
N ARG A 216 11.27 -1.19 18.19
CA ARG A 216 11.75 -2.57 18.06
C ARG A 216 13.06 -2.71 18.81
N THR A 217 13.10 -3.59 19.82
CA THR A 217 14.27 -3.78 20.70
C THR A 217 14.99 -5.11 20.54
N ALA A 218 14.61 -5.96 19.58
CA ALA A 218 15.31 -7.23 19.36
C ALA A 218 15.91 -7.31 17.96
N PRO A 219 17.24 -7.49 17.81
CA PRO A 219 17.82 -7.90 16.54
C PRO A 219 17.25 -9.27 16.15
N VAL A 220 17.11 -9.52 14.84
CA VAL A 220 16.80 -10.86 14.35
C VAL A 220 18.09 -11.67 14.49
N GLU A 221 18.08 -12.70 15.34
CA GLU A 221 19.20 -13.63 15.48
C GLU A 221 19.47 -14.35 14.14
N ASP A 222 20.75 -14.64 13.85
CA ASP A 222 21.23 -15.37 12.67
C ASP A 222 20.97 -14.71 11.30
N TYR A 223 21.49 -13.49 11.08
CA TYR A 223 21.47 -12.82 9.78
C TYR A 223 22.63 -11.81 9.63
N TYR A 224 22.95 -11.40 8.41
CA TYR A 224 23.87 -10.27 8.17
C TYR A 224 23.31 -9.00 8.81
N VAL A 225 24.10 -8.31 9.63
CA VAL A 225 23.71 -7.04 10.25
C VAL A 225 24.58 -5.93 9.66
N ALA A 226 23.96 -5.00 8.94
CA ALA A 226 24.61 -3.78 8.48
C ALA A 226 25.05 -2.91 9.66
N ASP A 227 26.23 -2.31 9.59
CA ASP A 227 26.67 -1.36 10.61
C ASP A 227 25.95 0.00 10.48
N GLU A 228 26.04 0.86 11.50
CA GLU A 228 25.32 2.14 11.48
C GLU A 228 25.80 3.09 10.39
N ALA A 229 27.07 3.01 9.95
CA ALA A 229 27.57 3.85 8.87
C ALA A 229 26.98 3.43 7.52
N GLU A 230 26.90 2.12 7.27
CA GLU A 230 26.22 1.54 6.12
C GLU A 230 24.74 1.91 6.10
N LEU A 231 24.07 1.87 7.25
CA LEU A 231 22.65 2.23 7.36
C LEU A 231 22.43 3.73 7.18
N ALA A 232 23.33 4.57 7.67
CA ALA A 232 23.28 6.01 7.43
C ALA A 232 23.50 6.35 5.94
N GLU A 233 24.44 5.67 5.26
CA GLU A 233 24.68 5.82 3.82
C GLU A 233 23.48 5.33 3.01
N ALA A 234 22.97 4.13 3.32
CA ALA A 234 21.76 3.61 2.70
C ALA A 234 20.56 4.53 2.94
N LEU A 235 20.43 5.10 4.14
CA LEU A 235 19.42 6.09 4.46
C LEU A 235 19.66 7.42 3.76
N ALA A 236 20.87 7.78 3.34
CA ALA A 236 21.17 9.02 2.64
C ALA A 236 20.92 8.92 1.12
N ASP A 237 20.91 7.71 0.56
CA ASP A 237 20.62 7.50 -0.86
C ASP A 237 19.17 7.92 -1.18
N ARG A 238 19.04 9.00 -1.96
CA ARG A 238 17.77 9.55 -2.46
C ARG A 238 17.58 9.31 -3.95
N ASP A 239 18.49 8.60 -4.61
CA ASP A 239 18.44 8.42 -6.05
C ASP A 239 17.30 7.46 -6.44
N PRO A 240 16.24 7.93 -7.12
CA PRO A 240 15.10 7.08 -7.45
C PRO A 240 15.47 5.91 -8.38
N ARG A 241 16.61 5.98 -9.08
CA ARG A 241 17.12 4.90 -9.94
C ARG A 241 17.61 3.68 -9.14
N ASN A 242 17.93 3.88 -7.86
CA ASN A 242 18.36 2.82 -6.95
C ASN A 242 17.19 2.19 -6.19
N ALA A 243 15.95 2.61 -6.48
CA ALA A 243 14.78 2.09 -5.79
C ALA A 243 14.63 0.58 -6.06
N ILE A 244 14.16 -0.13 -5.04
CA ILE A 244 13.76 -1.53 -5.14
C ILE A 244 12.26 -1.64 -4.90
N THR A 245 11.65 -2.67 -5.47
CA THR A 245 10.20 -2.93 -5.37
C THR A 245 9.87 -4.14 -4.48
N GLN A 246 10.90 -4.81 -3.97
CA GLN A 246 10.77 -5.95 -3.08
C GLN A 246 12.04 -6.12 -2.23
N SER A 247 11.83 -6.40 -0.95
CA SER A 247 12.85 -6.84 0.00
C SER A 247 12.16 -7.74 1.04
N PRO A 248 12.21 -9.08 0.87
CA PRO A 248 11.63 -10.02 1.83
C PRO A 248 12.20 -9.79 3.23
N TRP A 249 11.45 -10.15 4.27
CA TRP A 249 11.93 -9.97 5.63
C TRP A 249 13.07 -10.94 5.95
N ALA A 250 13.91 -10.61 6.94
CA ALA A 250 15.08 -11.41 7.30
C ALA A 250 14.70 -12.84 7.71
N TYR A 251 13.52 -13.03 8.30
CA TYR A 251 12.98 -14.35 8.62
C TYR A 251 12.50 -15.16 7.40
N GLU A 252 12.51 -14.55 6.21
CA GLU A 252 12.13 -15.13 4.93
C GLU A 252 13.32 -15.36 3.99
N LEU A 253 14.53 -15.06 4.49
CA LEU A 253 15.78 -15.13 3.76
C LEU A 253 16.77 -16.07 4.47
N PRO A 254 17.78 -16.62 3.76
CA PRO A 254 18.87 -17.33 4.41
C PRO A 254 19.65 -16.46 5.40
N PRO A 255 20.16 -17.04 6.51
CA PRO A 255 20.08 -18.46 6.89
C PRO A 255 18.80 -18.83 7.67
N ALA A 256 17.88 -17.89 7.92
CA ALA A 256 16.66 -18.17 8.69
C ALA A 256 15.75 -19.23 8.02
N VAL A 257 15.80 -19.32 6.69
CA VAL A 257 15.23 -20.41 5.87
C VAL A 257 16.22 -20.81 4.79
N SER A 258 16.10 -22.01 4.22
CA SER A 258 16.95 -22.40 3.09
C SER A 258 16.69 -21.54 1.86
N LEU A 259 17.68 -21.36 0.98
CA LEU A 259 17.51 -20.64 -0.28
C LEU A 259 16.43 -21.30 -1.16
N SER A 260 16.28 -22.62 -1.10
CA SER A 260 15.21 -23.36 -1.78
C SER A 260 13.83 -23.01 -1.23
N GLU A 261 13.65 -22.96 0.09
CA GLU A 261 12.38 -22.58 0.70
C GLU A 261 12.04 -21.13 0.40
N CYS A 262 13.03 -20.23 0.48
CA CYS A 262 12.86 -18.82 0.10
C CYS A 262 12.37 -18.69 -1.35
N ARG A 263 13.03 -19.35 -2.30
CA ARG A 263 12.64 -19.33 -3.72
C ARG A 263 11.25 -19.89 -3.95
N ALA A 264 10.92 -20.99 -3.26
CA ALA A 264 9.60 -21.61 -3.34
C ALA A 264 8.51 -20.69 -2.77
N ALA A 265 8.74 -20.10 -1.60
CA ALA A 265 7.82 -19.16 -0.95
C ALA A 265 7.59 -17.91 -1.79
N LEU A 266 8.62 -17.40 -2.47
CA LEU A 266 8.51 -16.23 -3.35
C LEU A 266 7.95 -16.56 -4.74
N GLY A 267 7.92 -17.82 -5.16
CA GLY A 267 7.63 -18.19 -6.55
C GLY A 267 8.65 -17.58 -7.51
N LEU A 268 9.93 -17.52 -7.09
CA LEU A 268 11.04 -16.97 -7.86
C LEU A 268 12.20 -17.98 -7.85
N PRO A 269 12.23 -18.96 -8.78
CA PRO A 269 13.20 -20.05 -8.75
C PRO A 269 14.66 -19.59 -8.88
N ASN A 270 14.88 -18.43 -9.49
CA ASN A 270 16.20 -17.85 -9.72
C ASN A 270 16.55 -16.74 -8.74
N PHE A 271 15.71 -16.47 -7.72
CA PHE A 271 15.99 -15.42 -6.76
C PHE A 271 17.30 -15.69 -6.01
N VAL A 272 18.13 -14.67 -5.91
CA VAL A 272 19.36 -14.68 -5.09
C VAL A 272 19.31 -13.42 -4.24
N PRO A 273 19.25 -13.53 -2.91
CA PRO A 273 19.25 -12.35 -2.07
C PRO A 273 20.62 -11.69 -2.12
N GLU A 274 20.66 -10.46 -2.63
CA GLU A 274 21.82 -9.57 -2.59
C GLU A 274 21.89 -8.78 -1.28
N ARG A 275 23.10 -8.27 -0.93
CA ARG A 275 23.38 -7.45 0.26
C ARG A 275 22.36 -6.33 0.51
N LYS A 276 21.84 -5.70 -0.55
CA LYS A 276 20.82 -4.65 -0.44
C LYS A 276 19.51 -5.13 0.22
N HIS A 277 19.08 -6.37 0.00
CA HIS A 277 17.90 -6.94 0.67
C HIS A 277 18.17 -7.17 2.17
N PHE A 278 19.42 -7.46 2.54
CA PHE A 278 19.84 -7.57 3.95
C PHE A 278 19.85 -6.20 4.62
N ALA A 279 20.55 -5.23 4.03
CA ALA A 279 20.61 -3.87 4.55
C ALA A 279 19.22 -3.23 4.75
N ARG A 280 18.24 -3.56 3.91
CA ARG A 280 16.84 -3.08 4.02
C ARG A 280 16.12 -3.51 5.31
N ASN A 281 16.37 -4.75 5.73
CA ASN A 281 15.80 -5.29 6.95
C ASN A 281 16.33 -4.57 8.19
N ASP A 282 17.63 -4.26 8.17
CA ASP A 282 18.28 -3.50 9.23
C ASP A 282 17.89 -2.01 9.18
N LEU A 283 17.68 -1.48 7.98
CA LEU A 283 17.25 -0.09 7.77
C LEU A 283 15.91 0.19 8.44
N TRP A 284 14.95 -0.74 8.38
CA TRP A 284 13.70 -0.62 9.14
C TRP A 284 13.96 -0.39 10.63
N SER A 285 14.80 -1.25 11.22
CA SER A 285 15.13 -1.19 12.64
C SER A 285 15.88 0.10 13.00
N TYR A 286 16.76 0.58 12.12
CA TYR A 286 17.45 1.85 12.26
C TYR A 286 16.49 3.04 12.19
N VAL A 287 15.63 3.08 11.18
CA VAL A 287 14.62 4.13 10.98
C VAL A 287 13.65 4.18 12.16
N ALA A 288 13.22 3.04 12.69
CA ALA A 288 12.39 2.97 13.89
C ALA A 288 13.14 3.45 15.15
N ARG A 289 14.35 2.94 15.40
CA ARG A 289 15.20 3.31 16.56
C ARG A 289 15.43 4.81 16.65
N TYR A 290 15.71 5.45 15.52
CA TYR A 290 16.00 6.88 15.44
C TYR A 290 14.77 7.74 15.12
N ARG A 291 13.57 7.14 15.06
CA ARG A 291 12.29 7.82 14.74
C ARG A 291 12.33 8.62 13.43
N LEU A 292 12.98 8.05 12.42
CA LEU A 292 13.20 8.68 11.12
C LEU A 292 12.10 8.34 10.10
N LEU A 293 11.13 7.49 10.44
CA LEU A 293 10.16 6.97 9.47
C LEU A 293 9.36 8.07 8.78
N TYR A 294 8.76 8.96 9.55
CA TYR A 294 7.99 10.08 8.99
C TYR A 294 8.89 11.16 8.38
N THR A 295 10.12 11.28 8.88
CA THR A 295 11.15 12.12 8.28
C THR A 295 11.40 11.69 6.84
N THR A 296 11.58 10.39 6.61
CA THR A 296 11.88 9.84 5.28
C THR A 296 10.63 9.69 4.41
N MET A 297 9.49 9.29 4.98
CA MET A 297 8.21 9.13 4.26
C MET A 297 7.74 10.44 3.62
N PHE A 298 7.99 11.56 4.29
CA PHE A 298 7.48 12.88 3.92
C PHE A 298 8.58 13.89 3.59
N ARG A 299 9.81 13.41 3.36
CA ARG A 299 10.98 14.24 3.02
C ARG A 299 11.13 15.45 3.94
N ARG A 300 11.07 15.24 5.25
CA ARG A 300 11.11 16.33 6.24
C ARG A 300 12.33 17.23 6.08
N GLU A 301 13.44 16.71 5.56
CA GLU A 301 14.66 17.45 5.22
C GLU A 301 14.43 18.60 4.21
N THR A 302 13.37 18.55 3.40
CA THR A 302 13.02 19.62 2.45
C THR A 302 12.28 20.79 3.12
N PHE A 303 11.98 20.70 4.43
CA PHE A 303 11.26 21.71 5.20
C PHE A 303 12.11 22.23 6.39
N PRO A 304 12.96 23.26 6.21
CA PRO A 304 14.07 23.56 7.14
C PRO A 304 13.69 24.15 8.52
N ASP A 305 12.41 24.42 8.83
CA ASP A 305 12.00 24.99 10.14
C ASP A 305 10.70 24.37 10.66
N VAL A 306 10.76 23.41 11.61
CA VAL A 306 9.58 22.67 12.15
C VAL A 306 8.66 23.54 13.01
N HIS A 307 9.17 24.64 13.56
CA HIS A 307 8.47 25.41 14.59
C HIS A 307 7.95 26.75 14.06
N GLY A 308 8.45 27.22 12.91
CA GLY A 308 7.92 28.36 12.17
C GLY A 308 6.99 27.96 11.00
N ALA A 309 6.94 28.83 9.98
CA ALA A 309 6.00 28.68 8.87
C ALA A 309 6.23 27.41 8.04
N ALA A 310 7.49 26.96 7.90
CA ALA A 310 7.83 25.73 7.18
C ALA A 310 7.39 24.46 7.94
N GLY A 311 7.15 24.55 9.24
CA GLY A 311 6.66 23.45 10.07
C GLY A 311 5.19 23.21 9.82
N ARG A 312 4.43 24.32 9.73
CA ARG A 312 3.05 24.28 9.26
C ARG A 312 2.95 23.75 7.83
N GLU A 313 3.95 24.03 6.99
CA GLU A 313 4.00 23.51 5.62
C GLU A 313 4.23 22.01 5.54
N TYR A 314 5.16 21.50 6.34
CA TYR A 314 5.39 20.06 6.47
C TYR A 314 4.13 19.33 6.95
N TRP A 315 3.48 19.82 8.01
CA TRP A 315 2.26 19.17 8.48
C TRP A 315 1.11 19.27 7.47
N ARG A 316 1.02 20.37 6.72
CA ARG A 316 0.10 20.44 5.56
C ARG A 316 0.44 19.41 4.49
N HIS A 317 1.72 19.20 4.21
CA HIS A 317 2.16 18.14 3.28
C HIS A 317 1.78 16.75 3.81
N VAL A 318 2.02 16.45 5.09
CA VAL A 318 1.63 15.18 5.72
C VAL A 318 0.11 14.96 5.64
N MET A 319 -0.69 15.98 5.97
CA MET A 319 -2.15 15.89 5.92
C MET A 319 -2.71 15.62 4.52
N ARG A 320 -2.01 16.03 3.44
CA ARG A 320 -2.40 15.70 2.05
C ARG A 320 -2.33 14.21 1.73
N TYR A 321 -1.63 13.44 2.55
CA TYR A 321 -1.55 11.98 2.44
C TYR A 321 -2.07 11.32 3.72
N SER A 322 -3.00 11.95 4.42
CA SER A 322 -3.69 11.37 5.59
C SER A 322 -5.12 11.05 5.19
N ALA A 323 -5.45 9.77 5.01
CA ALA A 323 -6.75 9.34 4.49
C ALA A 323 -7.93 9.88 5.33
N LEU A 324 -7.75 9.95 6.65
CA LEU A 324 -8.70 10.56 7.59
C LEU A 324 -8.97 12.04 7.27
N HIS A 325 -7.92 12.83 7.00
CA HIS A 325 -8.04 14.25 6.70
C HIS A 325 -8.58 14.49 5.28
N LEU A 326 -8.32 13.58 4.35
CA LEU A 326 -8.86 13.64 3.00
C LEU A 326 -10.37 13.38 2.95
N LEU A 327 -10.97 12.74 3.96
CA LEU A 327 -12.44 12.60 4.04
C LEU A 327 -13.15 13.94 3.96
N ASP A 328 -12.58 15.00 4.54
CA ASP A 328 -13.20 16.33 4.54
C ASP A 328 -13.22 16.98 3.14
N ARG A 329 -12.46 16.43 2.18
CA ARG A 329 -12.38 16.90 0.79
C ARG A 329 -13.06 15.96 -0.20
N ALA A 330 -13.25 14.70 0.16
CA ALA A 330 -13.89 13.71 -0.69
C ALA A 330 -15.41 13.86 -0.64
N GLU A 331 -16.07 13.73 -1.79
CA GLU A 331 -17.54 13.63 -1.86
C GLU A 331 -18.04 12.31 -1.24
N GLY A 332 -17.30 11.23 -1.45
CA GLY A 332 -17.61 9.90 -0.93
C GLY A 332 -16.36 9.10 -0.58
N TYR A 333 -16.56 7.93 0.02
CA TYR A 333 -15.50 6.97 0.33
C TYR A 333 -16.10 5.57 0.29
N PRO A 334 -15.38 4.55 -0.18
CA PRO A 334 -15.96 3.22 -0.34
C PRO A 334 -16.32 2.58 1.01
N PRO A 335 -17.32 1.67 1.02
CA PRO A 335 -17.48 0.68 2.07
C PRO A 335 -16.13 0.12 2.53
N THR A 336 -15.89 0.16 3.84
CA THR A 336 -14.56 -0.09 4.40
C THR A 336 -14.62 -1.20 5.44
N PHE A 337 -13.77 -2.20 5.29
CA PHE A 337 -13.52 -3.21 6.32
C PHE A 337 -12.24 -2.89 7.08
N LEU A 338 -12.31 -2.84 8.42
CA LEU A 338 -11.19 -2.56 9.31
C LEU A 338 -10.81 -3.80 10.12
N TRP A 339 -9.59 -4.30 9.95
CA TRP A 339 -9.12 -5.49 10.65
C TRP A 339 -7.85 -5.20 11.43
N HIS A 340 -7.91 -5.19 12.76
CA HIS A 340 -6.81 -4.67 13.59
C HIS A 340 -6.72 -5.34 14.96
N GLY A 341 -5.57 -5.92 15.29
CA GLY A 341 -5.31 -6.48 16.62
C GLY A 341 -5.24 -5.38 17.69
N THR A 342 -5.97 -5.54 18.79
CA THR A 342 -5.98 -4.54 19.88
C THR A 342 -4.67 -4.46 20.66
N GLY A 343 -3.78 -5.46 20.50
CA GLY A 343 -2.44 -5.50 21.08
C GLY A 343 -1.34 -4.96 20.16
N ASP A 344 -1.69 -4.39 19.01
CA ASP A 344 -0.72 -3.83 18.06
C ASP A 344 0.04 -2.64 18.68
N ARG A 345 1.37 -2.70 18.57
CA ARG A 345 2.32 -1.72 19.13
C ARG A 345 3.05 -0.94 18.05
N ASP A 346 2.90 -1.33 16.79
CA ASP A 346 3.50 -0.69 15.64
C ASP A 346 2.49 0.28 15.01
N VAL A 347 1.25 -0.16 14.81
CA VAL A 347 0.14 0.72 14.46
C VAL A 347 -0.87 0.64 15.58
N ARG A 348 -1.26 1.79 16.14
CA ARG A 348 -2.21 1.78 17.25
C ARG A 348 -3.61 1.53 16.73
N VAL A 349 -4.36 0.63 17.37
CA VAL A 349 -5.74 0.29 17.01
C VAL A 349 -6.68 1.50 16.94
N GLN A 350 -6.37 2.56 17.69
CA GLN A 350 -7.08 3.85 17.66
C GLN A 350 -7.17 4.46 16.25
N GLN A 351 -6.21 4.19 15.37
CA GLN A 351 -6.28 4.61 13.96
C GLN A 351 -7.49 4.02 13.24
N SER A 352 -7.78 2.75 13.50
CA SER A 352 -8.94 2.09 12.93
C SER A 352 -10.22 2.55 13.60
N TRP A 353 -10.26 2.71 14.93
CA TRP A 353 -11.45 3.21 15.62
C TRP A 353 -11.83 4.62 15.14
N GLU A 354 -10.89 5.57 15.14
CA GLU A 354 -11.15 6.93 14.70
C GLU A 354 -11.61 6.98 13.24
N PHE A 355 -10.97 6.21 12.36
CA PHE A 355 -11.35 6.16 10.96
C PHE A 355 -12.74 5.55 10.76
N GLY A 356 -13.04 4.44 11.43
CA GLY A 356 -14.36 3.81 11.40
C GLY A 356 -15.46 4.74 11.87
N ASP A 357 -15.24 5.46 12.98
CA ASP A 357 -16.20 6.44 13.50
C ASP A 357 -16.43 7.61 12.52
N ARG A 358 -15.35 8.14 11.92
CA ARG A 358 -15.46 9.21 10.91
C ARG A 358 -16.16 8.76 9.63
N LEU A 359 -15.97 7.52 9.20
CA LEU A 359 -16.66 6.94 8.06
C LEU A 359 -18.16 6.73 8.35
N ARG A 360 -18.51 6.15 9.50
CA ARG A 360 -19.90 5.98 9.93
C ARG A 360 -20.64 7.30 10.06
N ALA A 361 -19.99 8.32 10.62
CA ALA A 361 -20.56 9.66 10.73
C ALA A 361 -20.90 10.29 9.36
N ARG A 362 -20.31 9.79 8.27
CA ARG A 362 -20.58 10.18 6.88
C ARG A 362 -21.51 9.21 6.14
N GLY A 363 -22.07 8.22 6.82
CA GLY A 363 -22.96 7.22 6.23
C GLY A 363 -22.25 6.15 5.38
N VAL A 364 -20.92 6.05 5.48
CA VAL A 364 -20.16 4.99 4.78
C VAL A 364 -20.33 3.67 5.55
N PRO A 365 -20.68 2.55 4.89
CA PRO A 365 -20.71 1.24 5.53
C PRO A 365 -19.34 0.84 6.07
N VAL A 366 -19.29 0.38 7.32
CA VAL A 366 -18.05 -0.07 7.96
C VAL A 366 -18.23 -1.45 8.58
N GLY A 367 -17.49 -2.43 8.06
CA GLY A 367 -17.25 -3.71 8.71
C GLY A 367 -15.99 -3.64 9.57
N GLU A 368 -15.95 -4.31 10.70
CA GLU A 368 -14.78 -4.25 11.58
C GLU A 368 -14.58 -5.53 12.38
N VAL A 369 -13.32 -5.90 12.55
CA VAL A 369 -12.90 -6.98 13.43
C VAL A 369 -11.67 -6.54 14.23
N TYR A 370 -11.77 -6.67 15.55
CA TYR A 370 -10.71 -6.26 16.49
C TYR A 370 -10.29 -7.42 17.40
N PRO A 371 -9.42 -8.34 16.94
CA PRO A 371 -8.98 -9.47 17.75
C PRO A 371 -8.30 -9.01 19.04
N GLU A 372 -8.72 -9.56 20.18
CA GLU A 372 -8.23 -9.15 21.49
C GLU A 372 -6.77 -9.59 21.71
N GLY A 373 -5.91 -8.65 22.12
CA GLY A 373 -4.52 -8.90 22.50
C GLY A 373 -3.56 -9.27 21.36
N LEU A 374 -4.04 -9.44 20.12
CA LEU A 374 -3.17 -9.76 18.98
C LEU A 374 -2.34 -8.54 18.57
N GLY A 375 -1.05 -8.76 18.29
CA GLY A 375 -0.09 -7.72 17.92
C GLY A 375 -0.04 -7.44 16.41
N HIS A 376 0.94 -6.64 15.98
CA HIS A 376 1.20 -6.38 14.56
C HIS A 376 1.47 -7.69 13.81
N THR A 377 1.09 -7.76 12.53
CA THR A 377 1.28 -8.94 11.65
C THR A 377 0.60 -10.23 12.12
N PHE A 378 -0.44 -10.14 12.96
CA PHE A 378 -1.17 -11.33 13.44
C PHE A 378 -1.78 -12.17 12.31
N ASP A 379 -2.07 -11.55 11.18
CA ASP A 379 -2.66 -12.16 9.99
C ASP A 379 -1.69 -13.11 9.26
N PHE A 380 -0.38 -13.08 9.57
CA PHE A 380 0.62 -13.98 8.97
C PHE A 380 0.47 -15.42 9.48
N GLU A 381 -0.17 -15.59 10.64
CA GLU A 381 -0.47 -16.89 11.24
C GLU A 381 -1.73 -17.53 10.64
N ILE A 382 -2.52 -16.79 9.86
CA ILE A 382 -3.77 -17.23 9.26
C ILE A 382 -3.49 -17.71 7.82
N GLN A 383 -3.36 -19.03 7.65
CA GLN A 383 -2.96 -19.62 6.36
C GLN A 383 -4.04 -20.49 5.73
N THR A 384 -4.82 -21.21 6.53
CA THR A 384 -5.87 -22.11 6.06
C THR A 384 -7.18 -21.93 6.83
N PRO A 385 -8.32 -22.43 6.30
CA PRO A 385 -9.62 -22.40 6.97
C PRO A 385 -9.65 -23.03 8.37
N GLU A 386 -8.68 -23.88 8.67
CA GLU A 386 -8.55 -24.55 9.96
C GLU A 386 -7.73 -23.76 10.99
N ASP A 387 -7.00 -22.70 10.56
CA ASP A 387 -6.25 -21.84 11.48
C ASP A 387 -7.22 -20.94 12.26
N LYS A 388 -6.91 -20.71 13.55
CA LYS A 388 -7.63 -19.75 14.38
C LYS A 388 -7.53 -18.35 13.78
N GLY A 389 -8.65 -17.65 13.68
CA GLY A 389 -8.74 -16.32 13.08
C GLY A 389 -9.22 -16.32 11.63
N TRP A 390 -9.39 -17.50 11.00
CA TRP A 390 -10.01 -17.59 9.69
C TRP A 390 -11.47 -17.12 9.68
N GLU A 391 -12.17 -17.23 10.81
CA GLU A 391 -13.51 -16.65 10.98
C GLU A 391 -13.55 -15.15 10.66
N TRP A 392 -12.49 -14.40 10.98
CA TRP A 392 -12.37 -12.98 10.67
C TRP A 392 -12.16 -12.73 9.17
N VAL A 393 -11.51 -13.67 8.48
CA VAL A 393 -11.33 -13.63 7.03
C VAL A 393 -12.68 -13.84 6.35
N GLU A 394 -13.50 -14.78 6.84
CA GLU A 394 -14.85 -15.00 6.32
C GLU A 394 -15.76 -13.79 6.56
N GLU A 395 -15.74 -13.19 7.75
CA GLU A 395 -16.49 -11.95 8.03
C GLU A 395 -16.08 -10.80 7.09
N MET A 396 -14.78 -10.68 6.79
CA MET A 396 -14.26 -9.72 5.82
C MET A 396 -14.75 -10.01 4.41
N LEU A 397 -14.67 -11.26 3.97
CA LEU A 397 -15.15 -11.65 2.64
C LEU A 397 -16.65 -11.38 2.50
N ASP A 398 -17.47 -11.76 3.47
CA ASP A 398 -18.91 -11.52 3.45
C ASP A 398 -19.24 -10.02 3.35
N PHE A 399 -18.49 -9.16 4.05
CA PHE A 399 -18.61 -7.71 3.88
C PHE A 399 -18.21 -7.27 2.46
N VAL A 400 -17.10 -7.76 1.92
CA VAL A 400 -16.67 -7.41 0.55
C VAL A 400 -17.73 -7.84 -0.46
N ASP A 401 -18.26 -9.06 -0.34
CA ASP A 401 -19.25 -9.60 -1.26
C ASP A 401 -20.57 -8.83 -1.24
N ALA A 402 -20.98 -8.34 -0.07
CA ALA A 402 -22.17 -7.50 0.06
C ALA A 402 -22.04 -6.15 -0.68
N HIS A 403 -20.83 -5.70 -1.03
CA HIS A 403 -20.59 -4.37 -1.59
C HIS A 403 -19.87 -4.37 -2.95
N ILE A 404 -19.23 -5.49 -3.36
CA ILE A 404 -18.44 -5.54 -4.61
C ILE A 404 -19.31 -5.52 -5.86
N ASP A 405 -20.50 -6.12 -5.82
CA ASP A 405 -21.33 -6.31 -7.01
C ASP A 405 -22.18 -5.07 -7.35
N GLY A 406 -22.14 -4.04 -6.49
CA GLY A 406 -22.91 -2.79 -6.65
C GLY A 406 -24.40 -3.04 -6.42
N ASP A 407 -25.21 -1.98 -6.35
CA ASP A 407 -26.67 -2.12 -6.40
C ASP A 407 -27.01 -2.68 -7.79
N MET A 408 -27.13 -4.00 -7.89
CA MET A 408 -27.86 -4.65 -8.96
C MET A 408 -29.31 -4.18 -8.78
N GLU A 409 -29.68 -3.04 -9.36
CA GLU A 409 -31.09 -2.75 -9.58
C GLU A 409 -31.65 -3.96 -10.33
N SER A 410 -32.44 -4.74 -9.60
CA SER A 410 -33.19 -5.85 -10.13
C SER A 410 -34.25 -5.27 -11.06
N ASP A 411 -33.93 -5.17 -12.35
CA ASP A 411 -34.92 -4.98 -13.41
C ASP A 411 -35.83 -6.20 -13.55
#